data_AF-A0A7C1FLI1-F1
#
_entry.id   AF-A0A7C1FLI1-F1
#
_cell.length_a   1.000
_cell.length_b   1.000
_cell.length_c   1.000
_cell.angle_alpha   90.00
_cell.angle_beta   90.00
_cell.angle_gamma   90.00
#
_symmetry.space_group_name_H-M   'P 1'
#
loop_
_entity.id
_entity.type
_entity.pdbx_description
1 polymer ?
#
loop_
_entity_poly.entity_id
_entity_poly.type
_entity_poly.pdbx_seq_one_letter_code
_entity_poly.pdbx_strand_id
1 'polypeptide(L)'
;MLRCKTCKARFSERKGTALFGSTLPEEKVLALLEHIGEGCGVRKTSRLVGVHRDTVTRYSRLAGDHARAVHDEVVAFSPRDT
;
A
#
# COMPACT_ATOMS: atom_id res chain seq x y z
N MET A 1 -11.64 -0.10 -13.21
CA MET A 1 -10.74 -1.13 -13.79
C MET A 1 -10.82 -1.00 -15.31
N LEU A 2 -9.69 -0.76 -15.96
CA LEU A 2 -9.62 -0.59 -17.41
C LEU A 2 -9.59 -1.96 -18.10
N ARG A 3 -10.08 -2.03 -19.34
CA ARG A 3 -10.07 -3.25 -20.14
C ARG A 3 -9.38 -2.97 -21.48
N CYS A 4 -8.36 -3.75 -21.79
CA CYS A 4 -7.70 -3.68 -23.09
C CYS A 4 -8.67 -4.09 -24.20
N LYS A 5 -8.81 -3.27 -25.23
CA LYS A 5 -9.69 -3.58 -26.37
C LYS A 5 -9.15 -4.73 -27.22
N THR A 6 -7.84 -4.95 -27.22
CA THR A 6 -7.14 -5.99 -28.00
C THR A 6 -7.12 -7.32 -27.26
N CYS A 7 -6.38 -7.44 -26.16
CA CYS A 7 -6.20 -8.70 -25.44
C CYS A 7 -7.30 -9.00 -24.40
N LYS A 8 -8.27 -8.09 -24.21
CA LYS A 8 -9.39 -8.20 -23.25
C LYS A 8 -9.00 -8.28 -21.78
N ALA A 9 -7.71 -8.24 -21.46
CA ALA A 9 -7.19 -8.20 -20.09
C ALA A 9 -7.69 -6.97 -19.33
N ARG A 10 -7.86 -7.12 -18.02
CA ARG A 10 -8.26 -6.05 -17.11
C ARG A 10 -7.07 -5.56 -16.31
N PHE A 11 -6.90 -4.24 -16.25
CA PHE A 11 -5.77 -3.62 -15.57
C PHE A 11 -6.19 -2.37 -14.79
N SER A 12 -5.33 -1.96 -13.87
CA SER A 12 -5.44 -0.72 -13.10
C SER A 12 -4.02 -0.35 -12.69
N GLU A 13 -3.67 0.93 -12.84
CA GLU A 13 -2.37 1.45 -12.40
C GLU A 13 -2.14 1.24 -10.90
N ARG A 14 -3.22 1.22 -10.11
CA ARG A 14 -3.16 0.99 -8.66
C ARG A 14 -3.13 -0.50 -8.30
N LYS A 15 -3.26 -1.41 -9.27
CA LYS A 15 -3.33 -2.86 -8.96
C LYS A 15 -2.04 -3.29 -8.26
N GLY A 16 -2.19 -3.94 -7.11
CA GLY A 16 -1.05 -4.39 -6.30
C GLY A 16 -0.49 -3.32 -5.35
N THR A 17 -1.11 -2.15 -5.25
CA THR A 17 -0.77 -1.13 -4.24
C THR A 17 -1.84 -1.02 -3.17
N ALA A 18 -1.51 -0.33 -2.07
CA ALA A 18 -2.47 -0.05 -1.00
C ALA A 18 -3.66 0.81 -1.45
N LEU A 19 -3.56 1.52 -2.58
CA LEU A 19 -4.65 2.33 -3.14
C LEU A 19 -5.63 1.52 -3.99
N PHE A 20 -5.34 0.25 -4.29
CA PHE A 20 -6.23 -0.58 -5.09
C PHE A 20 -7.57 -0.82 -4.39
N GLY A 21 -8.66 -0.38 -5.01
CA GLY A 21 -10.01 -0.57 -4.44
C GLY A 21 -10.22 0.19 -3.11
N SER A 22 -9.43 1.24 -2.85
CA SER A 22 -9.67 2.15 -1.72
C SER A 22 -10.99 2.89 -1.90
N THR A 23 -11.80 2.94 -0.83
CA THR A 23 -12.95 3.84 -0.71
C THR A 23 -12.63 5.09 0.12
N LEU A 24 -11.46 5.13 0.75
CA LEU A 24 -10.99 6.33 1.44
C LEU A 24 -10.49 7.35 0.41
N PRO A 25 -10.67 8.66 0.69
CA PRO A 25 -9.94 9.70 -0.02
C PRO A 25 -8.45 9.40 -0.01
N GLU A 26 -7.81 9.54 -1.17
CA GLU A 26 -6.42 9.17 -1.38
C GLU A 26 -5.47 9.87 -0.41
N GLU A 27 -5.69 11.16 -0.19
CA GLU A 27 -4.95 11.98 0.78
C GLU A 27 -4.95 11.36 2.18
N LYS A 28 -6.09 10.79 2.62
CA LYS A 28 -6.17 10.10 3.91
C LYS A 28 -5.40 8.80 3.93
N VAL A 29 -5.37 8.06 2.82
CA VAL A 29 -4.56 6.84 2.72
C VAL A 29 -3.08 7.20 2.78
N LEU A 30 -2.66 8.23 2.06
CA LEU A 30 -1.28 8.70 2.05
C LEU A 30 -0.84 9.16 3.46
N ALA A 31 -1.61 10.03 4.12
CA ALA A 31 -1.29 10.50 5.48
C ALA A 31 -1.22 9.35 6.50
N LEU A 32 -2.09 8.35 6.36
CA LEU A 32 -2.07 7.15 7.18
C LEU A 32 -0.78 6.35 6.98
N LEU A 33 -0.39 6.10 5.72
CA LEU A 33 0.81 5.34 5.39
C LEU A 33 2.08 6.09 5.79
N GLU A 34 2.11 7.42 5.64
CA GLU A 34 3.20 8.28 6.10
C GLU A 34 3.40 8.13 7.62
N HIS A 35 2.35 8.29 8.41
CA HIS A 35 2.44 8.08 9.86
C HIS A 35 2.92 6.67 10.24
N ILE A 36 2.47 5.64 9.53
CA ILE A 36 2.93 4.27 9.79
C ILE A 36 4.41 4.10 9.40
N GLY A 37 4.85 4.70 8.30
CA GLY A 37 6.26 4.73 7.88
C GLY A 37 7.17 5.40 8.91
N GLU A 38 6.70 6.46 9.54
CA GLU A 38 7.37 7.15 10.66
C GLU A 38 7.32 6.35 11.99
N GLY A 39 6.74 5.15 12.00
CA GLY A 39 6.65 4.30 13.19
C GLY A 39 5.54 4.68 14.18
N CYS A 40 4.56 5.51 13.78
CA CYS A 40 3.42 5.78 14.64
C CYS A 40 2.56 4.53 14.85
N GLY A 41 2.17 4.26 16.10
CA GLY A 41 1.28 3.14 16.40
C GLY A 41 -0.13 3.32 15.83
N VAL A 42 -0.76 2.20 15.46
CA VAL A 42 -2.11 2.11 14.85
C VAL A 42 -3.16 3.02 15.50
N ARG A 43 -3.24 3.02 16.84
CA ARG A 43 -4.20 3.85 17.59
C ARG A 43 -3.89 5.35 17.52
N LYS A 44 -2.61 5.72 17.49
CA LYS A 44 -2.18 7.11 17.33
C LYS A 44 -2.54 7.61 15.93
N THR A 45 -2.19 6.85 14.90
CA THR A 45 -2.52 7.15 13.50
C THR A 45 -4.03 7.27 13.27
N SER A 46 -4.83 6.37 13.86
CA SER A 46 -6.29 6.43 13.82
C SER A 46 -6.83 7.78 14.32
N ARG A 47 -6.26 8.32 15.41
CA ARG A 47 -6.64 9.63 15.95
C ARG A 47 -6.15 10.79 15.08
N LEU A 48 -4.91 10.73 14.59
CA LEU A 48 -4.33 11.80 13.76
C LEU A 48 -5.05 11.96 12.41
N VAL A 49 -5.39 10.84 11.76
CA VAL A 49 -6.01 10.84 10.42
C VAL A 49 -7.54 10.88 10.48
N GLY A 50 -8.13 10.57 11.65
CA GLY A 50 -9.59 10.51 11.83
C GLY A 50 -10.22 9.35 11.06
N VAL A 51 -9.69 8.14 11.25
CA VAL A 51 -10.19 6.89 10.65
C VAL A 51 -10.24 5.78 11.71
N HIS A 52 -11.04 4.74 11.48
CA HIS A 52 -11.12 3.61 12.43
C HIS A 52 -9.78 2.86 12.50
N ARG A 53 -9.41 2.33 13.69
CA ARG A 53 -8.14 1.60 13.88
C ARG A 53 -7.99 0.41 12.92
N ASP A 54 -9.09 -0.28 12.61
CA ASP A 54 -9.05 -1.43 11.71
C ASP A 54 -8.79 -1.00 10.26
N THR A 55 -9.19 0.24 9.90
CA THR A 55 -8.82 0.84 8.62
C THR A 55 -7.30 1.04 8.55
N VAL A 56 -6.69 1.55 9.63
CA VAL A 56 -5.24 1.67 9.73
C VAL A 56 -4.56 0.31 9.59
N THR A 57 -4.98 -0.69 10.38
CA THR A 57 -4.43 -2.04 10.30
C THR A 57 -4.56 -2.65 8.90
N ARG A 58 -5.69 -2.46 8.22
CA ARG A 58 -5.89 -2.92 6.84
C ARG A 58 -4.89 -2.27 5.87
N TYR A 59 -4.76 -0.94 5.89
CA TYR A 59 -3.83 -0.26 4.98
C TYR A 59 -2.37 -0.56 5.31
N SER A 60 -2.00 -0.71 6.59
CA SER A 60 -0.65 -1.15 6.98
C SER A 60 -0.32 -2.52 6.40
N ARG A 61 -1.27 -3.47 6.41
CA ARG A 61 -1.07 -4.80 5.80
C ARG A 61 -0.90 -4.71 4.29
N LEU A 62 -1.81 -4.01 3.61
CA LEU A 62 -1.75 -3.84 2.15
C LEU A 62 -0.43 -3.18 1.70
N ALA A 63 0.04 -2.17 2.44
CA ALA A 63 1.32 -1.54 2.16
C ALA A 63 2.50 -2.47 2.46
N GLY A 64 2.42 -3.27 3.53
CA GLY A 64 3.43 -4.29 3.84
C GLY A 64 3.53 -5.36 2.75
N ASP A 65 2.40 -5.87 2.27
CA ASP A 65 2.36 -6.84 1.16
C ASP A 65 2.95 -6.26 -0.12
N HIS A 66 2.62 -5.00 -0.43
CA HIS A 66 3.21 -4.27 -1.56
C HIS A 66 4.72 -4.09 -1.41
N ALA A 67 5.19 -3.62 -0.26
CA ALA A 67 6.60 -3.40 0.02
C ALA A 67 7.39 -4.72 -0.05
N ARG A 68 6.83 -5.82 0.45
CA ARG A 68 7.43 -7.14 0.33
C ARG A 68 7.56 -7.57 -1.13
N ALA A 69 6.51 -7.42 -1.93
CA ALA A 69 6.55 -7.80 -3.35
C ALA A 69 7.64 -7.02 -4.11
N VAL A 70 7.76 -5.71 -3.84
CA VAL A 70 8.82 -4.87 -4.42
C VAL A 70 10.19 -5.35 -3.93
N HIS A 71 10.36 -5.57 -2.63
CA HIS A 71 11.61 -6.05 -2.05
C HIS A 71 12.07 -7.38 -2.66
N ASP A 72 11.16 -8.33 -2.80
CA ASP A 72 11.44 -9.66 -3.38
C ASP A 72 11.78 -9.56 -4.88
N GLU A 73 11.34 -8.51 -5.57
CA GLU A 73 11.69 -8.27 -6.98
C GLU A 73 13.04 -7.55 -7.13
N VAL A 74 13.30 -6.53 -6.31
CA VAL A 74 14.41 -5.58 -6.53
C VAL A 74 15.61 -5.79 -5.61
N VAL A 75 15.45 -6.52 -4.50
CA VAL A 75 16.49 -6.73 -3.46
C VAL A 75 16.79 -8.21 -3.21
N ALA A 76 16.02 -9.15 -3.77
CA ALA A 76 16.14 -10.58 -3.45
C ALA A 76 17.52 -11.21 -3.67
N PHE A 77 18.40 -10.55 -4.42
CA PHE A 77 19.79 -10.95 -4.55
C PHE A 77 20.67 -10.03 -3.71
N SER A 78 21.24 -10.56 -2.62
CA SER A 78 22.40 -9.91 -2.00
C SER A 78 23.45 -9.65 -3.07
N PRO A 79 24.08 -8.46 -3.11
CA PRO A 79 25.30 -8.26 -3.88
C PRO A 79 26.25 -9.40 -3.55
N ARG A 80 26.85 -10.02 -4.56
CA ARG A 80 27.92 -11.00 -4.33
C ARG A 80 29.07 -10.23 -3.73
N ASP A 81 29.59 -10.69 -2.60
CA ASP A 81 30.83 -10.17 -2.04
C ASP A 81 31.94 -10.42 -3.09
N THR A 82 32.31 -9.37 -3.83
CA THR A 82 33.45 -9.33 -4.75
C THR A 82 34.63 -8.67 -4.07
#